data_AF-A0A258LRH5-F1
#
_entry.id   AF-A0A258LRH5-F1
#
_cell.length_a   1.000
_cell.length_b   1.000
_cell.length_c   1.000
_cell.angle_alpha   90.00
_cell.angle_beta   90.00
_cell.angle_gamma   90.00
#
_symmetry.space_group_name_H-M   'P 1'
#
loop_
_entity.id
_entity.type
_entity.pdbx_description
1 polymer ?
#
loop_
_entity_poly.entity_id
_entity_poly.type
_entity_poly.pdbx_seq_one_letter_code
_entity_poly.pdbx_strand_id
1 'polypeptide(L)'
;MLAGDSLLTLAFDLLSGPDAHPDPERRIELVRVLARASGLGGMAGGQILDLAAEGRFAGGTRLALTLGQIRDLQAMKTGALLAAAVDMGAVLGGAGPEARAALAAYGRAVGAAFQIADDILDLEGSAEAMGKAVGKDDGAGKATLVAALGRAAAGALLADLVRDAQAALVPFGARGAVLAEAARFVAERQA
;
A
#
# COMPACT_ATOMS: atom_id res chain seq x y z
N MET A 1 22.35 -3.12 -4.40
CA MET A 1 22.29 -3.27 -2.92
C MET A 1 22.63 -1.94 -2.26
N LEU A 2 23.85 -1.40 -2.43
CA LEU A 2 24.27 -0.14 -1.77
C LEU A 2 23.36 1.07 -2.01
N ALA A 3 22.85 1.27 -3.23
CA ALA A 3 21.94 2.40 -3.49
C ALA A 3 20.65 2.34 -2.67
N GLY A 4 20.09 1.15 -2.43
CA GLY A 4 18.87 0.98 -1.63
C GLY A 4 19.13 1.27 -0.15
N ASP A 5 20.25 0.77 0.38
CA ASP A 5 20.67 1.02 1.77
C ASP A 5 20.91 2.53 1.98
N SER A 6 21.54 3.20 1.02
CA SER A 6 21.75 4.65 1.04
C SER A 6 20.44 5.44 0.99
N LEU A 7 19.49 5.07 0.13
CA LEU A 7 18.20 5.75 0.02
C LEU A 7 17.35 5.60 1.29
N LEU A 8 17.33 4.40 1.87
CA LEU A 8 16.64 4.16 3.15
C LEU A 8 17.28 5.00 4.26
N THR A 9 18.61 5.03 4.32
CA THR A 9 19.36 5.81 5.33
C THR A 9 19.11 7.31 5.15
N LEU A 10 19.12 7.80 3.91
CA LEU A 10 18.82 9.20 3.57
C LEU A 10 17.40 9.59 3.99
N ALA A 11 16.41 8.70 3.85
CA ALA A 11 15.05 9.00 4.27
C ALA A 11 14.97 9.32 5.78
N PHE A 12 15.70 8.58 6.63
CA PHE A 12 15.77 8.87 8.06
C PHE A 12 16.52 10.16 8.37
N ASP A 13 17.61 10.43 7.65
CA ASP A 13 18.36 11.68 7.78
C ASP A 13 17.46 12.89 7.51
N LEU A 14 16.74 12.88 6.38
CA LEU A 14 15.79 13.92 6.00
C LEU A 14 14.71 14.15 7.07
N LEU A 15 14.10 13.09 7.61
CA LEU A 15 13.05 13.22 8.64
C LEU A 15 13.58 13.70 9.99
N SER A 16 14.85 13.43 10.30
CA SER A 16 15.48 13.82 11.57
C SER A 16 16.00 15.26 11.57
N GLY A 17 16.23 15.82 10.38
CA GLY A 17 16.79 17.16 10.17
C GLY A 17 15.81 18.30 10.48
N PRO A 18 16.32 19.49 10.80
CA PRO A 18 15.49 20.65 11.15
C PRO A 18 14.57 21.11 10.02
N ASP A 19 14.91 20.79 8.77
CA ASP A 19 14.11 21.11 7.58
C ASP A 19 12.78 20.34 7.52
N ALA A 20 12.70 19.17 8.18
CA ALA A 20 11.45 18.41 8.24
C ALA A 20 10.41 19.07 9.17
N HIS A 21 10.85 19.53 10.34
CA HIS A 21 9.99 20.21 11.31
C HIS A 21 10.83 20.88 12.42
N PRO A 22 10.47 22.09 12.92
CA PRO A 22 11.23 22.76 13.99
C PRO A 22 11.17 22.00 15.34
N ASP A 23 10.02 21.41 15.66
CA ASP A 23 9.83 20.62 16.88
C ASP A 23 10.51 19.23 16.79
N PRO A 24 11.48 18.91 17.67
CA PRO A 24 12.14 17.60 17.71
C PRO A 24 11.19 16.43 18.00
N GLU A 25 10.12 16.62 18.77
CA GLU A 25 9.19 15.53 19.09
C GLU A 25 8.46 15.06 17.83
N ARG A 26 8.08 15.99 16.95
CA ARG A 26 7.49 15.67 15.64
C ARG A 26 8.47 14.90 14.77
N ARG A 27 9.75 15.32 14.72
CA ARG A 27 10.78 14.61 13.94
C ARG A 27 11.00 13.17 14.42
N ILE A 28 11.09 12.97 15.74
CA ILE A 28 11.18 11.63 16.35
C ILE A 28 9.96 10.79 15.97
N GLU A 29 8.78 11.39 16.00
CA GLU A 29 7.56 10.68 15.62
C GLU A 29 7.55 10.28 14.14
N LEU A 30 7.97 11.16 13.22
CA LEU A 30 8.09 10.83 11.79
C LEU A 30 9.05 9.66 11.55
N VAL A 31 10.22 9.70 12.17
CA VAL A 31 11.20 8.60 12.15
C VAL A 31 10.57 7.30 12.64
N ARG A 32 9.81 7.35 13.74
CA ARG A 32 9.14 6.17 14.29
C ARG A 32 8.06 5.62 13.35
N VAL A 33 7.29 6.48 12.70
CA VAL A 33 6.27 6.09 11.71
C VAL A 33 6.93 5.38 10.53
N LEU A 34 7.96 5.99 9.92
CA LEU A 34 8.68 5.39 8.79
C LEU A 34 9.36 4.08 9.18
N ALA A 35 10.04 4.02 10.33
CA ALA A 35 10.72 2.81 10.79
C ALA A 35 9.78 1.62 10.94
N ARG A 36 8.59 1.84 11.52
CA ARG A 36 7.58 0.78 11.69
C ARG A 36 7.00 0.33 10.36
N ALA A 37 6.73 1.27 9.46
CA ALA A 37 6.14 0.98 8.15
C ALA A 37 7.12 0.31 7.18
N SER A 38 8.42 0.62 7.27
CA SER A 38 9.45 0.01 6.43
C SER A 38 9.95 -1.34 6.97
N GLY A 39 9.87 -1.55 8.28
CA GLY A 39 10.46 -2.70 8.97
C GLY A 39 9.65 -4.00 8.91
N LEU A 40 9.92 -4.90 9.86
CA LEU A 40 9.33 -6.25 9.93
C LEU A 40 7.80 -6.25 10.02
N GLY A 41 7.22 -5.26 10.69
CA GLY A 41 5.76 -5.11 10.80
C GLY A 41 5.10 -4.43 9.59
N GLY A 42 5.88 -4.08 8.56
CA GLY A 42 5.41 -3.39 7.37
C GLY A 42 6.09 -3.95 6.11
N MET A 43 6.59 -3.07 5.25
CA MET A 43 7.07 -3.38 3.90
C MET A 43 8.02 -4.58 3.85
N ALA A 44 9.07 -4.59 4.69
CA ALA A 44 10.04 -5.69 4.69
C ALA A 44 9.39 -7.03 5.10
N GLY A 45 8.49 -7.01 6.09
CA GLY A 45 7.72 -8.20 6.47
C GLY A 45 6.80 -8.69 5.36
N GLY A 46 6.07 -7.77 4.71
CA GLY A 46 5.23 -8.09 3.56
C GLY A 46 6.02 -8.69 2.40
N GLN A 47 7.23 -8.17 2.15
CA GLN A 47 8.14 -8.71 1.14
C GLN A 47 8.62 -10.12 1.49
N ILE A 48 8.89 -10.41 2.76
CA ILE A 48 9.26 -11.77 3.21
C ILE A 48 8.09 -12.74 3.02
N LEU A 49 6.86 -12.33 3.38
CA LEU A 49 5.66 -13.15 3.20
C LEU A 49 5.40 -13.47 1.72
N ASP A 50 5.61 -12.49 0.83
CA ASP A 50 5.51 -12.65 -0.62
C ASP A 50 6.52 -13.67 -1.15
N LEU A 51 7.80 -13.53 -0.79
CA LEU A 51 8.84 -14.49 -1.16
C LEU A 51 8.57 -15.89 -0.61
N ALA A 52 8.02 -15.98 0.61
CA ALA A 52 7.62 -17.26 1.19
C ALA A 52 6.46 -17.90 0.41
N ALA A 53 5.47 -17.11 0.01
CA ALA A 53 4.34 -17.56 -0.80
C ALA A 53 4.78 -18.07 -2.18
N GLU A 54 5.81 -17.46 -2.76
CA GLU A 54 6.45 -17.92 -4.00
C GLU A 54 7.29 -19.21 -3.83
N GLY A 55 7.39 -19.75 -2.62
CA GLY A 55 8.07 -21.01 -2.34
C GLY A 55 9.58 -20.88 -2.14
N ARG A 56 10.11 -19.65 -2.03
CA ARG A 56 11.56 -19.39 -1.89
C ARG A 56 12.19 -20.06 -0.66
N PHE A 57 11.40 -20.29 0.38
CA PHE A 57 11.82 -20.96 1.62
C PHE A 57 11.26 -22.38 1.78
N ALA A 58 10.48 -22.87 0.81
CA ALA A 58 9.80 -24.16 0.84
C ALA A 58 10.22 -25.06 -0.34
N GLY A 59 11.52 -25.03 -0.69
CA GLY A 59 12.08 -25.86 -1.77
C GLY A 59 11.46 -25.60 -3.15
N GLY A 60 10.93 -24.40 -3.40
CA GLY A 60 10.22 -24.03 -4.63
C GLY A 60 8.71 -24.34 -4.61
N THR A 61 8.19 -24.90 -3.51
CA THR A 61 6.75 -25.16 -3.37
C THR A 61 6.01 -23.90 -2.96
N ARG A 62 5.13 -23.39 -3.82
CA ARG A 62 4.30 -22.22 -3.53
C ARG A 62 3.28 -22.52 -2.43
N LEU A 63 3.01 -21.53 -1.59
CA LEU A 63 2.00 -21.62 -0.54
C LEU A 63 0.63 -21.18 -1.07
N ALA A 64 -0.40 -21.98 -0.83
CA ALA A 64 -1.77 -21.59 -1.07
C ALA A 64 -2.23 -20.65 0.07
N LEU A 65 -2.23 -19.34 -0.20
CA LEU A 65 -2.68 -18.35 0.76
C LEU A 65 -4.21 -18.23 0.76
N THR A 66 -4.78 -18.03 1.96
CA THR A 66 -6.18 -17.62 2.11
C THR A 66 -6.35 -16.14 1.71
N LEU A 67 -7.58 -15.72 1.40
CA LEU A 67 -7.89 -14.31 1.12
C LEU A 67 -7.44 -13.35 2.24
N GLY A 68 -7.56 -13.77 3.50
CA GLY A 68 -7.07 -12.99 4.65
C GLY A 68 -5.55 -12.81 4.62
N GLN A 69 -4.81 -13.89 4.36
CA GLN A 69 -3.35 -13.84 4.28
C GLN A 69 -2.86 -13.01 3.09
N ILE A 70 -3.56 -13.05 1.95
CA ILE A 70 -3.25 -12.18 0.80
C ILE A 70 -3.47 -10.72 1.18
N ARG A 71 -4.58 -10.39 1.86
CA ARG A 71 -4.85 -9.02 2.35
C ARG A 71 -3.77 -8.54 3.30
N ASP A 72 -3.38 -9.36 4.28
CA ASP A 72 -2.35 -9.00 5.26
C ASP A 72 -0.99 -8.77 4.57
N LEU A 73 -0.61 -9.66 3.65
CA LEU A 73 0.59 -9.51 2.84
C LEU A 73 0.59 -8.19 2.06
N GLN A 74 -0.50 -7.89 1.35
CA GLN A 74 -0.63 -6.67 0.55
C GLN A 74 -0.65 -5.40 1.42
N ALA A 75 -1.34 -5.45 2.56
CA ALA A 75 -1.37 -4.36 3.54
C ALA A 75 0.03 -4.08 4.10
N MET A 76 0.84 -5.10 4.32
CA MET A 76 2.22 -4.93 4.78
C MET A 76 3.15 -4.46 3.66
N LYS A 77 3.14 -5.14 2.51
CA LYS A 77 4.11 -4.93 1.41
C LYS A 77 3.95 -3.55 0.76
N THR A 78 2.72 -3.16 0.47
CA THR A 78 2.40 -1.94 -0.29
C THR A 78 1.65 -0.94 0.58
N GLY A 79 0.64 -1.41 1.31
CA GLY A 79 -0.25 -0.55 2.10
C GLY A 79 0.46 0.21 3.24
N ALA A 80 1.49 -0.38 3.85
CA ALA A 80 2.15 0.16 5.04
C ALA A 80 2.80 1.53 4.77
N LEU A 81 3.51 1.69 3.64
CA LEU A 81 4.16 2.95 3.30
C LEU A 81 3.16 4.03 2.86
N LEU A 82 2.08 3.65 2.16
CA LEU A 82 1.01 4.59 1.81
C LEU A 82 0.28 5.10 3.05
N ALA A 83 -0.05 4.20 3.98
CA ALA A 83 -0.65 4.58 5.26
C ALA A 83 0.31 5.44 6.11
N ALA A 84 1.60 5.13 6.08
CA ALA A 84 2.63 5.94 6.76
C ALA A 84 2.76 7.34 6.18
N ALA A 85 2.70 7.51 4.85
CA ALA A 85 2.74 8.82 4.22
C ALA A 85 1.59 9.71 4.70
N VAL A 86 0.39 9.15 4.81
CA VAL A 86 -0.77 9.84 5.37
C VAL A 86 -0.59 10.18 6.85
N ASP A 87 -0.12 9.22 7.66
CA ASP A 87 0.10 9.43 9.10
C ASP A 87 1.18 10.49 9.37
N MET A 88 2.25 10.51 8.57
CA MET A 88 3.29 11.54 8.64
C MET A 88 2.73 12.93 8.32
N GLY A 89 1.81 13.05 7.36
CA GLY A 89 1.06 14.29 7.12
C GLY A 89 0.22 14.71 8.32
N ALA A 90 -0.41 13.77 9.02
CA ALA A 90 -1.17 14.03 10.25
C ALA A 90 -0.26 14.53 11.39
N VAL A 91 0.93 13.94 11.53
CA VAL A 91 1.95 14.34 12.52
C VAL A 91 2.44 15.77 12.24
N LEU A 92 2.81 16.06 10.99
CA LEU A 92 3.25 17.39 10.56
C LEU A 92 2.16 18.45 10.73
N GLY A 93 0.92 18.10 10.41
CA GLY A 93 -0.24 18.98 10.57
C GLY A 93 -0.72 19.15 12.01
N GLY A 94 -0.08 18.48 12.98
CA GLY A 94 -0.48 18.54 14.39
C GLY A 94 -1.87 18.00 14.65
N ALA A 95 -2.33 17.01 13.86
CA ALA A 95 -3.67 16.44 13.97
C ALA A 95 -3.92 15.86 15.37
N GLY A 96 -5.08 16.20 15.95
CA GLY A 96 -5.56 15.57 17.19
C GLY A 96 -5.91 14.08 16.99
N PRO A 97 -6.16 13.35 18.09
CA PRO A 97 -6.37 11.89 18.04
C PRO A 97 -7.48 11.44 17.07
N GLU A 98 -8.61 12.13 17.04
CA GLU A 98 -9.74 11.79 16.18
C GLU A 98 -9.42 12.01 14.70
N ALA A 99 -8.84 13.16 14.37
CA ALA A 99 -8.42 13.47 13.01
C ALA A 99 -7.34 12.48 12.53
N ARG A 100 -6.38 12.15 13.38
CA ARG A 100 -5.34 11.16 13.04
C ARG A 100 -5.91 9.76 12.85
N ALA A 101 -6.90 9.34 13.65
CA ALA A 101 -7.57 8.06 13.48
C ALA A 101 -8.35 7.99 12.16
N ALA A 102 -9.02 9.07 11.78
CA ALA A 102 -9.70 9.21 10.50
C ALA A 102 -8.71 9.14 9.31
N LEU A 103 -7.59 9.86 9.40
CA LEU A 103 -6.51 9.80 8.41
C LEU A 103 -5.88 8.39 8.33
N ALA A 104 -5.72 7.70 9.45
CA ALA A 104 -5.23 6.33 9.46
C ALA A 104 -6.21 5.36 8.77
N ALA A 105 -7.52 5.54 8.95
CA ALA A 105 -8.53 4.77 8.22
C ALA A 105 -8.47 5.04 6.71
N TYR A 106 -8.37 6.31 6.31
CA TYR A 106 -8.16 6.71 4.92
C TYR A 106 -6.90 6.05 4.33
N GLY A 107 -5.75 6.15 5.02
CA GLY A 107 -4.49 5.59 4.53
C GLY A 107 -4.52 4.08 4.32
N ARG A 108 -5.19 3.33 5.20
CA ARG A 108 -5.39 1.88 5.02
C ARG A 108 -6.28 1.56 3.82
N ALA A 109 -7.39 2.28 3.67
CA ALA A 109 -8.33 2.06 2.57
C ALA A 109 -7.67 2.37 1.21
N VAL A 110 -6.96 3.50 1.11
CA VAL A 110 -6.23 3.88 -0.10
C VAL A 110 -5.09 2.91 -0.41
N GLY A 111 -4.35 2.45 0.61
CA GLY A 111 -3.30 1.45 0.42
C GLY A 111 -3.82 0.13 -0.16
N ALA A 112 -4.96 -0.35 0.33
CA ALA A 112 -5.61 -1.53 -0.21
C ALA A 112 -6.17 -1.30 -1.62
N ALA A 113 -6.81 -0.15 -1.86
CA ALA A 113 -7.33 0.22 -3.17
C ALA A 113 -6.20 0.27 -4.22
N PHE A 114 -5.05 0.84 -3.86
CA PHE A 114 -3.88 0.93 -4.74
C PHE A 114 -3.42 -0.44 -5.21
N GLN A 115 -3.34 -1.43 -4.32
CA GLN A 115 -2.87 -2.76 -4.70
C GLN A 115 -3.90 -3.50 -5.56
N ILE A 116 -5.19 -3.36 -5.28
CA ILE A 116 -6.24 -4.00 -6.10
C ILE A 116 -6.27 -3.38 -7.50
N ALA A 117 -6.12 -2.06 -7.61
CA ALA A 117 -6.00 -1.38 -8.90
C ALA A 117 -4.76 -1.85 -9.68
N ASP A 118 -3.62 -2.01 -9.00
CA ASP A 118 -2.38 -2.55 -9.57
C ASP A 118 -2.58 -3.97 -10.14
N ASP A 119 -3.13 -4.86 -9.31
CA ASP A 119 -3.39 -6.26 -9.69
C ASP A 119 -4.40 -6.35 -10.86
N ILE A 120 -5.34 -5.40 -10.94
CA ILE A 120 -6.32 -5.26 -12.04
C ILE A 120 -5.61 -4.88 -13.34
N LEU A 121 -4.72 -3.90 -13.30
CA LEU A 121 -3.96 -3.41 -14.45
C LEU A 121 -2.99 -4.46 -14.96
N ASP A 122 -2.30 -5.17 -14.05
CA ASP A 122 -1.42 -6.28 -14.38
C ASP A 122 -2.18 -7.40 -15.12
N LEU A 123 -3.40 -7.71 -14.66
CA LEU A 123 -4.24 -8.72 -15.31
C LEU A 123 -4.67 -8.30 -16.72
N GLU A 124 -5.10 -7.05 -16.91
CA GLU A 124 -5.47 -6.53 -18.23
C GLU A 124 -4.27 -6.47 -19.17
N GLY A 125 -3.20 -5.79 -18.76
CA GLY A 125 -1.99 -5.66 -19.57
C GLY A 125 -1.39 -7.01 -19.97
N SER A 126 -1.49 -8.02 -19.10
CA SER A 126 -1.10 -9.39 -19.45
C SER A 126 -2.04 -10.03 -20.48
N ALA A 127 -3.35 -9.81 -20.41
CA ALA A 127 -4.31 -10.31 -21.40
C ALA A 127 -4.08 -9.68 -22.78
N GLU A 128 -3.81 -8.38 -22.87
CA GLU A 128 -3.44 -7.73 -24.14
C GLU A 128 -2.09 -8.22 -24.67
N ALA A 129 -1.11 -8.45 -23.79
CA ALA A 129 0.18 -9.00 -24.16
C ALA A 129 0.10 -10.47 -24.62
N MET A 130 -0.71 -11.30 -23.94
CA MET A 130 -0.97 -12.69 -24.32
C MET A 130 -1.78 -12.81 -25.61
N GLY A 131 -2.65 -11.84 -25.92
CA GLY A 131 -3.30 -11.73 -27.23
C GLY A 131 -2.31 -11.55 -28.40
N LYS A 132 -1.08 -11.09 -28.13
CA LYS A 132 0.04 -11.05 -29.10
C LYS A 132 1.02 -12.23 -28.97
N ALA A 133 1.07 -12.88 -27.81
CA ALA A 133 1.93 -14.01 -27.52
C ALA A 133 1.09 -15.26 -27.21
N VAL A 134 0.48 -15.86 -28.23
CA VAL A 134 -0.15 -17.16 -28.07
C VAL A 134 0.94 -18.22 -27.88
N GLY A 135 0.99 -18.79 -26.67
CA GLY A 135 1.54 -20.12 -26.46
C GLY A 135 2.66 -20.21 -25.42
N LYS A 136 2.27 -20.80 -24.28
CA LYS A 136 3.06 -21.45 -23.23
C LYS A 136 3.31 -20.65 -21.95
N ASP A 137 2.98 -21.36 -20.88
CA ASP A 137 3.24 -21.14 -19.46
C ASP A 137 2.33 -20.16 -18.72
N ASP A 138 1.30 -20.77 -18.14
CA ASP A 138 0.52 -20.39 -16.94
C ASP A 138 1.42 -20.22 -15.68
N GLY A 139 2.67 -19.77 -15.84
CA GLY A 139 3.79 -20.01 -14.93
C GLY A 139 3.99 -19.01 -13.79
N ALA A 140 3.18 -17.95 -13.70
CA ALA A 140 3.44 -16.83 -12.78
C ALA A 140 2.23 -16.44 -11.91
N GLY A 141 1.35 -17.39 -11.56
CA GLY A 141 0.19 -17.14 -10.70
C GLY A 141 0.58 -16.64 -9.30
N LYS A 142 0.83 -15.33 -9.17
CA LYS A 142 0.93 -14.65 -7.88
C LYS A 142 -0.41 -14.80 -7.16
N ALA A 143 -0.35 -15.02 -5.85
CA ALA A 143 -1.53 -15.03 -4.99
C ALA A 143 -2.04 -13.58 -4.82
N THR A 144 -2.73 -13.06 -5.84
CA THR A 144 -3.37 -11.73 -5.80
C THR A 144 -4.84 -11.85 -5.43
N LEU A 145 -5.41 -10.77 -4.89
CA LEU A 145 -6.85 -10.74 -4.60
C LEU A 145 -7.67 -10.84 -5.89
N VAL A 146 -7.20 -10.26 -6.98
CA VAL A 146 -7.89 -10.31 -8.27
C VAL A 146 -7.90 -11.73 -8.83
N ALA A 147 -6.78 -12.47 -8.73
CA ALA A 147 -6.73 -13.87 -9.13
C ALA A 147 -7.66 -14.75 -8.28
N ALA A 148 -7.76 -14.47 -6.98
CA ALA A 148 -8.59 -15.25 -6.07
C ALA A 148 -10.09 -14.92 -6.12
N LEU A 149 -10.46 -13.66 -6.37
CA LEU A 149 -11.86 -13.19 -6.37
C LEU A 149 -12.47 -13.08 -7.78
N GLY A 150 -11.63 -12.95 -8.81
CA GLY A 150 -12.02 -12.59 -10.16
C GLY A 150 -12.25 -11.08 -10.34
N ARG A 151 -12.19 -10.63 -11.60
CA ARG A 151 -12.20 -9.21 -11.98
C ARG A 151 -13.41 -8.43 -11.45
N ALA A 152 -14.62 -8.98 -11.61
CA ALA A 152 -15.84 -8.28 -11.21
C ALA A 152 -15.89 -8.02 -9.70
N ALA A 153 -15.58 -9.04 -8.88
CA ALA A 153 -15.57 -8.92 -7.43
C ALA A 153 -14.43 -8.02 -6.93
N ALA A 154 -13.26 -8.06 -7.58
CA ALA A 154 -12.17 -7.13 -7.28
C ALA A 154 -12.54 -5.68 -7.59
N GLY A 155 -13.23 -5.41 -8.70
CA GLY A 155 -13.74 -4.08 -9.04
C GLY A 155 -14.75 -3.55 -8.03
N ALA A 156 -15.66 -4.41 -7.55
CA ALA A 156 -16.58 -4.04 -6.47
C ALA A 156 -15.84 -3.72 -5.16
N LEU A 157 -14.87 -4.56 -4.78
CA LEU A 157 -14.03 -4.31 -3.60
C LEU A 157 -13.23 -3.01 -3.71
N LEU A 158 -12.70 -2.69 -4.89
CA LEU A 158 -12.01 -1.42 -5.16
C LEU A 158 -12.96 -0.23 -4.95
N ALA A 159 -14.17 -0.30 -5.51
CA ALA A 159 -15.18 0.74 -5.33
C ALA A 159 -15.57 0.92 -3.85
N ASP A 160 -15.68 -0.17 -3.10
CA ASP A 160 -15.98 -0.15 -1.67
C ASP A 160 -14.87 0.54 -0.88
N LEU A 161 -13.61 0.21 -1.16
CA LEU A 161 -12.45 0.84 -0.50
C LEU A 161 -12.34 2.34 -0.80
N VAL A 162 -12.68 2.77 -2.01
CA VAL A 162 -12.74 4.21 -2.34
C VAL A 162 -13.83 4.90 -1.53
N ARG A 163 -15.00 4.28 -1.36
CA ARG A 163 -16.07 4.83 -0.52
C ARG A 163 -15.66 4.90 0.94
N ASP A 164 -14.98 3.88 1.45
CA ASP A 164 -14.45 3.86 2.82
C ASP A 164 -13.41 4.97 3.04
N ALA A 165 -12.51 5.17 2.08
CA ALA A 165 -11.54 6.26 2.09
C ALA A 165 -12.24 7.64 2.13
N GLN A 166 -13.27 7.84 1.30
CA GLN A 166 -14.04 9.09 1.28
C GLN A 166 -14.83 9.30 2.57
N ALA A 167 -15.43 8.24 3.11
CA ALA A 167 -16.16 8.29 4.38
C ALA A 167 -15.25 8.70 5.55
N ALA A 168 -14.01 8.19 5.58
CA ALA A 168 -13.01 8.58 6.57
C ALA A 168 -12.65 10.08 6.51
N LEU A 169 -12.89 10.75 5.38
CA LEU A 169 -12.60 12.16 5.19
C LEU A 169 -13.77 13.10 5.52
N VAL A 170 -14.96 12.57 5.82
CA VAL A 170 -16.15 13.38 6.18
C VAL A 170 -15.87 14.42 7.27
N PRO A 171 -15.14 14.12 8.37
CA PRO A 171 -14.85 15.10 9.42
C PRO A 171 -14.02 16.31 8.95
N PHE A 172 -13.32 16.21 7.81
CA PHE A 172 -12.49 17.28 7.28
C PHE A 172 -13.26 18.24 6.36
N GLY A 173 -14.47 17.87 5.93
CA GLY A 173 -15.29 18.64 4.99
C GLY A 173 -14.51 18.99 3.72
N ALA A 174 -14.61 20.24 3.28
CA ALA A 174 -13.92 20.72 2.07
C ALA A 174 -12.39 20.58 2.12
N ARG A 175 -11.77 20.54 3.31
CA ARG A 175 -10.31 20.37 3.44
C ARG A 175 -9.85 18.96 3.04
N GLY A 176 -10.75 17.97 3.07
CA GLY A 176 -10.47 16.60 2.65
C GLY A 176 -10.58 16.38 1.14
N ALA A 177 -10.99 17.38 0.35
CA ALA A 177 -11.34 17.21 -1.07
C ALA A 177 -10.17 16.65 -1.91
N VAL A 178 -8.96 17.17 -1.70
CA VAL A 178 -7.76 16.70 -2.43
C VAL A 178 -7.44 15.24 -2.11
N LEU A 179 -7.63 14.80 -0.85
CA LEU A 179 -7.44 13.40 -0.48
C LEU A 179 -8.57 12.52 -1.06
N ALA A 180 -9.80 13.01 -1.10
CA ALA A 180 -10.91 12.29 -1.73
C ALA A 180 -10.71 12.13 -3.26
N GLU A 181 -10.10 13.12 -3.91
CA GLU A 181 -9.65 13.05 -5.30
C GLU A 181 -8.51 12.05 -5.48
N ALA A 182 -7.51 12.07 -4.60
CA ALA A 182 -6.42 11.10 -4.64
C ALA A 182 -6.93 9.66 -4.52
N ALA A 183 -7.90 9.38 -3.64
CA ALA A 183 -8.51 8.06 -3.52
C ALA A 183 -9.21 7.61 -4.82
N ARG A 184 -9.92 8.52 -5.52
CA ARG A 184 -10.52 8.22 -6.82
C ARG A 184 -9.48 7.97 -7.89
N PHE A 185 -8.47 8.83 -7.95
CA PHE A 185 -7.35 8.71 -8.88
C PHE A 185 -6.67 7.35 -8.77
N VAL A 186 -6.45 6.86 -7.54
CA VAL A 186 -5.86 5.54 -7.30
C VAL A 186 -6.65 4.41 -7.95
N ALA A 187 -7.98 4.50 -7.97
CA ALA A 187 -8.86 3.49 -8.57
C ALA A 187 -9.04 3.63 -10.09
N GLU A 188 -8.93 4.84 -10.62
CA GLU A 188 -9.15 5.16 -12.04
C GLU A 188 -7.87 5.19 -12.87
N ARG A 189 -6.70 5.01 -12.25
CA ARG A 189 -5.41 5.08 -12.93
C ARG A 189 -5.31 4.05 -14.06
N GLN A 190 -4.64 4.44 -15.14
CA GLN A 190 -4.43 3.61 -16.33
C GLN A 190 -2.96 3.16 -16.52
N ALA A 191 -2.06 3.65 -15.65
CA ALA A 191 -0.64 3.31 -15.59
C ALA A 191 -0.09 3.62 -14.20
#